data_AF-A0A9Q2P7J7-F1
#
_entry.id   AF-A0A9Q2P7J7-F1
#
_cell.length_a   1.000
_cell.length_b   1.000
_cell.length_c   1.000
_cell.angle_alpha   90.00
_cell.angle_beta   90.00
_cell.angle_gamma   90.00
#
_symmetry.space_group_name_H-M   'P 1'
#
loop_
_entity.id
_entity.type
_entity.pdbx_description
1 polymer ?
#
loop_
_entity_poly.entity_id
_entity_poly.type
_entity_poly.pdbx_seq_one_letter_code
_entity_poly.pdbx_strand_id
1 'polypeptide(L)'
;MSESDPKQKLKELEARIAAAKGAKEDKPHQEEHYSQAQQGWRMVIEMVSGLGIGFGIGYGLDAVFGTQPFLMVLFTLLGFAAGVNVMMRTAKEFQTKQLASQAGENERERHGDGS
;
A
#
# COMPACT_ATOMS: atom_id res chain seq x y z
N MET A 1 -30.91 -49.52 12.68
CA MET A 1 -30.31 -48.23 12.26
C MET A 1 -29.52 -47.72 13.45
N SER A 2 -28.22 -47.99 13.52
CA SER A 2 -27.40 -47.52 14.63
C SER A 2 -26.90 -46.13 14.29
N GLU A 3 -27.35 -45.14 15.05
CA GLU A 3 -26.89 -43.75 15.01
C GLU A 3 -25.37 -43.73 15.08
N SER A 4 -24.72 -43.31 14.01
CA SER A 4 -23.29 -43.05 14.03
C SER A 4 -23.08 -41.86 14.97
N ASP A 5 -22.42 -42.11 16.10
CA ASP A 5 -22.23 -41.17 17.21
C ASP A 5 -21.76 -39.80 16.67
N PRO A 6 -22.48 -38.70 16.93
CA PRO A 6 -22.15 -37.37 16.43
C PRO A 6 -20.70 -36.97 16.73
N LYS A 7 -20.13 -37.45 17.84
CA LYS A 7 -18.75 -37.14 18.24
C LYS A 7 -17.73 -37.76 17.29
N GLN A 8 -18.03 -38.91 16.69
CA GLN A 8 -17.14 -39.54 15.70
C GLN A 8 -17.07 -38.71 14.41
N LYS A 9 -18.22 -38.20 13.96
CA LYS A 9 -18.28 -37.31 12.78
C LYS A 9 -17.55 -35.99 13.05
N LEU A 10 -17.71 -35.41 14.24
CA LEU A 10 -16.99 -34.21 14.65
C LEU A 10 -15.49 -34.44 14.69
N LYS A 11 -15.04 -35.58 15.22
CA LYS A 11 -13.62 -35.93 15.29
C LYS A 11 -13.02 -36.15 13.90
N GLU A 12 -13.78 -36.73 12.98
CA GLU A 12 -13.38 -36.88 11.57
C GLU A 12 -13.34 -35.53 10.84
N LEU A 13 -14.29 -34.65 11.10
CA LEU A 13 -14.29 -33.27 10.61
C LEU A 13 -13.09 -32.49 11.16
N GLU A 14 -12.78 -32.59 12.46
CA GLU A 14 -11.60 -31.98 13.07
C GLU A 14 -10.31 -32.53 12.47
N ALA A 15 -10.21 -33.85 12.25
CA ALA A 15 -9.05 -34.46 11.61
C ALA A 15 -8.88 -33.98 10.16
N ARG A 16 -9.98 -33.85 9.40
CA ARG A 16 -9.96 -33.31 8.03
C ARG A 16 -9.65 -31.82 8.00
N ILE A 17 -10.15 -31.04 8.96
CA ILE A 17 -9.83 -29.61 9.11
C ILE A 17 -8.38 -29.44 9.53
N ALA A 18 -7.86 -30.25 10.46
CA ALA A 18 -6.46 -30.23 10.88
C ALA A 18 -5.53 -30.64 9.73
N ALA A 19 -5.88 -31.68 8.97
CA ALA A 19 -5.14 -32.07 7.76
C ALA A 19 -5.18 -30.99 6.66
N ALA A 20 -6.31 -30.30 6.49
CA ALA A 20 -6.44 -29.20 5.53
C ALA A 20 -5.81 -27.88 6.02
N LYS A 21 -5.76 -27.65 7.35
CA LYS A 21 -5.10 -26.51 7.99
C LYS A 21 -3.59 -26.70 8.13
N GLY A 22 -3.10 -27.94 8.17
CA GLY A 22 -1.67 -28.27 8.16
C GLY A 22 -0.96 -27.91 6.84
N ALA A 23 -1.70 -27.51 5.81
CA ALA A 23 -1.18 -26.91 4.57
C ALA A 23 -1.47 -25.40 4.46
N LYS A 24 -2.00 -24.80 5.53
CA LYS A 24 -2.24 -23.37 5.67
C LYS A 24 -1.44 -22.85 6.87
N GLU A 25 -0.19 -23.33 6.97
CA GLU A 25 0.85 -22.56 7.63
C GLU A 25 0.98 -21.21 6.90
N ASP A 26 1.10 -20.18 7.73
CA ASP A 26 1.38 -18.78 7.46
C ASP A 26 1.29 -18.30 6.00
N LYS A 27 0.47 -17.28 5.79
CA LYS A 27 0.74 -16.31 4.72
C LYS A 27 1.56 -15.17 5.30
N PRO A 28 2.89 -15.27 5.44
CA PRO A 28 3.72 -14.07 5.56
C PRO A 28 3.73 -13.29 4.23
N HIS A 29 3.25 -13.91 3.14
CA HIS A 29 3.32 -13.37 1.79
C HIS A 29 2.19 -12.37 1.45
N GLN A 30 1.09 -12.31 2.20
CA GLN A 30 0.03 -11.32 1.90
C GLN A 30 0.45 -9.91 2.34
N GLU A 31 1.12 -9.76 3.48
CA GLU A 31 1.49 -8.44 4.02
C GLU A 31 2.49 -7.69 3.14
N GLU A 32 3.43 -8.39 2.49
CA GLU A 32 4.36 -7.75 1.55
C GLU A 32 3.68 -7.22 0.28
N HIS A 33 2.76 -7.98 -0.33
CA HIS A 33 2.03 -7.53 -1.52
C HIS A 33 1.06 -6.39 -1.21
N TYR A 34 0.42 -6.39 -0.03
CA TYR A 34 -0.40 -5.27 0.42
C TYR A 34 0.42 -4.00 0.65
N SER A 35 1.64 -4.12 1.19
CA SER A 35 2.55 -2.99 1.40
C SER A 35 2.94 -2.31 0.09
N GLN A 36 3.25 -3.06 -0.96
CA GLN A 36 3.63 -2.49 -2.27
C GLN A 36 2.43 -1.86 -2.99
N ALA A 37 1.24 -2.49 -2.91
CA ALA A 37 0.03 -1.94 -3.49
C ALA A 37 -0.38 -0.60 -2.84
N GLN A 38 -0.26 -0.50 -1.50
CA GLN A 38 -0.56 0.73 -0.77
C GLN A 38 0.37 1.88 -1.14
N GLN A 39 1.65 1.60 -1.40
CA GLN A 39 2.61 2.58 -1.88
C GLN A 39 2.24 3.11 -3.27
N GLY A 40 1.88 2.20 -4.19
CA GLY A 40 1.40 2.55 -5.53
C GLY A 40 0.15 3.44 -5.49
N TRP A 41 -0.82 3.08 -4.67
CA TRP A 41 -2.06 3.85 -4.51
C TRP A 41 -1.80 5.25 -3.94
N ARG A 42 -0.89 5.39 -2.98
CA ARG A 42 -0.51 6.69 -2.43
C ARG A 42 0.12 7.60 -3.48
N MET A 43 1.00 7.08 -4.33
CA MET A 43 1.60 7.85 -5.43
C MET A 43 0.52 8.38 -6.40
N VAL A 44 -0.50 7.58 -6.69
CA VAL A 44 -1.65 8.01 -7.51
C VAL A 44 -2.43 9.13 -6.82
N ILE A 45 -2.75 8.99 -5.53
CA ILE A 45 -3.44 10.05 -4.77
C ILE A 45 -2.61 11.33 -4.75
N GLU A 46 -1.30 11.24 -4.54
CA GLU A 46 -0.39 12.38 -4.52
C GLU A 46 -0.39 13.11 -5.88
N MET A 47 -0.38 12.38 -6.99
CA MET A 47 -0.51 12.94 -8.33
C MET A 47 -1.87 13.62 -8.56
N VAL A 48 -2.96 12.89 -8.28
CA VAL A 48 -4.34 13.36 -8.54
C VAL A 48 -4.69 14.53 -7.64
N SER A 49 -4.23 14.55 -6.39
CA SER A 49 -4.43 15.68 -5.48
C SER A 49 -3.71 16.93 -5.95
N GLY A 50 -2.46 16.83 -6.41
CA GLY A 50 -1.73 17.97 -6.99
C GLY A 50 -2.45 18.55 -8.20
N LEU A 51 -2.91 17.69 -9.11
CA LEU A 51 -3.67 18.12 -10.30
C LEU A 51 -5.03 18.72 -9.93
N GLY A 52 -5.76 18.10 -9.01
CA GLY A 52 -7.07 18.56 -8.54
C GLY A 52 -7.00 19.91 -7.82
N ILE A 53 -5.97 20.12 -6.98
CA ILE A 53 -5.72 21.41 -6.31
C ILE A 53 -5.36 22.48 -7.35
N GLY A 54 -4.44 22.19 -8.28
CA GLY A 54 -4.06 23.12 -9.34
C GLY A 54 -5.24 23.52 -10.23
N PHE A 55 -6.04 22.54 -10.65
CA PHE A 55 -7.25 22.77 -11.42
C PHE A 55 -8.29 23.58 -10.63
N GLY A 56 -8.55 23.22 -9.36
CA GLY A 56 -9.53 23.92 -8.52
C GLY A 56 -9.16 25.38 -8.28
N ILE A 57 -7.89 25.66 -7.99
CA ILE A 57 -7.38 27.04 -7.84
C ILE A 57 -7.48 27.78 -9.17
N GLY A 58 -6.99 27.17 -10.25
CA GLY A 58 -6.99 27.78 -11.57
C GLY A 58 -8.40 28.11 -12.07
N TYR A 59 -9.36 27.19 -11.88
CA TYR A 59 -10.77 27.40 -12.20
C TYR A 59 -11.38 28.53 -11.37
N GLY A 60 -11.15 28.54 -10.05
CA GLY A 60 -11.66 29.59 -9.17
C GLY A 60 -11.13 30.97 -9.53
N LEU A 61 -9.84 31.08 -9.83
CA LEU A 61 -9.23 32.34 -10.26
C LEU A 61 -9.77 32.78 -11.63
N ASP A 62 -9.81 31.88 -12.60
CA ASP A 62 -10.37 32.19 -13.92
C ASP A 62 -11.84 32.64 -13.85
N ALA A 63 -12.64 32.07 -12.93
CA ALA A 63 -14.02 32.47 -12.71
C ALA A 63 -14.16 33.88 -12.10
N VAL A 64 -13.22 34.30 -11.25
CA VAL A 64 -13.22 35.63 -10.62
C VAL A 64 -12.64 36.70 -11.54
N PHE A 65 -11.55 36.38 -12.25
CA PHE A 65 -10.79 37.33 -13.07
C PHE A 65 -11.21 37.34 -14.54
N GLY A 66 -12.04 36.38 -14.99
CA GLY A 66 -12.49 36.30 -16.39
C GLY A 66 -11.38 35.96 -17.38
N THR A 67 -10.26 35.42 -16.91
CA THR A 67 -9.04 35.12 -17.70
C THR A 67 -9.11 33.78 -18.44
N GLN A 68 -10.31 33.19 -18.56
CA GLN A 68 -10.52 31.81 -19.00
C GLN A 68 -9.90 31.51 -20.39
N PRO A 69 -9.07 30.44 -20.54
CA PRO A 69 -8.63 29.44 -19.55
C PRO A 69 -7.16 29.60 -19.11
N PHE A 70 -6.61 30.82 -19.11
CA PHE A 70 -5.16 31.02 -18.94
C PHE A 70 -4.67 30.61 -17.55
N LEU A 71 -5.36 31.02 -16.48
CA LEU A 71 -4.93 30.68 -15.12
C LEU A 71 -5.20 29.20 -14.82
N MET A 72 -6.28 28.63 -15.34
CA MET A 72 -6.53 27.19 -15.25
C MET A 72 -5.37 26.38 -15.83
N VAL A 73 -4.89 26.70 -17.03
CA VAL A 73 -3.76 25.99 -17.64
C VAL A 73 -2.49 26.16 -16.81
N LEU A 74 -2.17 27.40 -16.41
CA LEU A 74 -0.97 27.69 -15.62
C LEU A 74 -0.97 26.92 -14.29
N PHE A 75 -2.04 27.03 -13.51
CA PHE A 75 -2.13 26.36 -12.20
C PHE A 75 -2.26 24.84 -12.31
N THR A 76 -2.85 24.31 -13.38
CA THR A 76 -2.86 22.86 -13.62
C THR A 76 -1.45 22.33 -13.87
N LEU A 77 -0.63 23.04 -14.66
CA LEU A 77 0.77 22.66 -14.88
C LEU A 77 1.59 22.75 -13.59
N LEU A 78 1.39 23.81 -12.80
CA LEU A 78 2.04 23.94 -11.48
C LEU A 78 1.60 22.82 -10.52
N GLY A 79 0.30 22.51 -10.48
CA GLY A 79 -0.26 21.42 -9.68
C GLY A 79 0.27 20.05 -10.09
N PHE A 80 0.41 19.80 -11.39
CA PHE A 80 1.05 18.60 -11.92
C PHE A 80 2.52 18.50 -11.48
N ALA A 81 3.31 19.58 -11.66
CA ALA A 81 4.71 19.61 -11.25
C ALA A 81 4.87 19.37 -9.74
N ALA A 82 3.99 19.94 -8.92
CA ALA A 82 3.95 19.70 -7.49
C ALA A 82 3.60 18.23 -7.16
N GLY A 83 2.58 17.66 -7.82
CA GLY A 83 2.19 16.25 -7.67
C GLY A 83 3.32 15.28 -8.01
N VAL A 84 4.02 15.50 -9.13
CA VAL A 84 5.21 14.73 -9.51
C VAL A 84 6.32 14.85 -8.46
N ASN A 85 6.57 16.06 -7.94
CA ASN A 85 7.62 16.27 -6.94
C ASN A 85 7.33 15.51 -5.63
N VAL A 86 6.08 15.56 -5.15
CA VAL A 86 5.64 14.79 -3.97
C VAL A 86 5.79 13.29 -4.22
N MET A 87 5.32 12.79 -5.36
CA MET A 87 5.45 11.38 -5.73
C MET A 87 6.92 10.92 -5.74
N MET A 88 7.81 11.72 -6.33
CA MET A 88 9.24 11.42 -6.37
C MET A 88 9.89 11.45 -4.98
N ARG A 89 9.43 12.33 -4.09
CA ARG A 89 9.86 12.34 -2.69
C ARG A 89 9.42 11.07 -1.97
N THR A 90 8.16 10.68 -2.14
CA THR A 90 7.59 9.45 -1.60
C THR A 90 8.35 8.21 -2.07
N ALA A 91 8.68 8.12 -3.36
CA ALA A 91 9.48 7.02 -3.90
C ALA A 91 10.87 6.92 -3.25
N LYS A 92 11.55 8.06 -3.05
CA LYS A 92 12.86 8.11 -2.37
C LYS A 92 12.77 7.70 -0.90
N GLU A 93 11.77 8.20 -0.19
CA GLU A 93 11.53 7.85 1.22
C GLU A 93 11.34 6.33 1.39
N PHE A 94 10.61 5.68 0.48
CA PHE A 94 10.43 4.22 0.51
C PHE A 94 11.72 3.46 0.22
N GLN A 95 12.52 3.90 -0.77
CA GLN A 95 13.81 3.27 -1.05
C GLN A 95 14.76 3.35 0.15
N THR A 96 14.83 4.51 0.82
CA THR A 96 15.67 4.69 2.01
C THR A 96 15.19 3.83 3.18
N LYS A 97 13.87 3.73 3.41
CA LYS A 97 13.32 2.87 4.47
C LYS A 97 13.61 1.39 4.23
N GLN A 98 13.48 0.90 3.00
CA GLN A 98 13.80 -0.50 2.68
C GLN A 98 15.28 -0.83 2.91
N LEU A 99 16.19 0.08 2.57
CA LEU A 99 17.63 -0.09 2.82
C LEU A 99 17.94 -0.12 4.33
N ALA A 100 17.30 0.76 5.12
CA ALA A 100 17.49 0.80 6.57
C ALA A 100 16.91 -0.45 7.28
N SER A 101 15.76 -0.95 6.82
CA SER A 101 15.16 -2.20 7.34
C SER A 101 16.05 -3.41 7.10
N GLN A 102 16.58 -3.58 5.87
CA GLN A 102 17.48 -4.68 5.54
C GLN A 102 18.81 -4.63 6.32
N ALA A 103 19.37 -3.43 6.55
CA ALA A 103 20.58 -3.28 7.36
C ALA A 103 20.35 -3.72 8.81
N GLY A 104 19.22 -3.32 9.41
CA GLY A 104 18.87 -3.67 10.79
C GLY A 104 18.45 -5.14 10.99
N GLU A 105 17.99 -5.83 9.94
CA GLU A 105 17.76 -7.28 9.98
C GLU A 105 19.09 -8.05 9.92
N ASN A 106 19.98 -7.69 9.00
CA ASN A 106 21.30 -8.33 8.86
C ASN A 106 22.17 -8.22 10.13
N GLU A 107 22.08 -7.11 10.86
CA GLU A 107 22.78 -6.92 12.14
C GLU A 107 22.19 -7.79 13.26
N ARG A 108 20.87 -8.00 13.29
CA ARG A 108 20.21 -8.87 14.27
C ARG A 108 20.51 -10.35 14.02
N GLU A 109 20.52 -10.78 12.76
CA GLU A 109 20.89 -12.15 12.39
C GLU A 109 22.34 -12.46 12.77
N ARG A 110 23.28 -11.54 12.50
CA ARG A 110 24.70 -11.71 12.88
C ARG A 110 24.94 -11.77 14.39
N HIS A 111 24.07 -11.18 15.20
CA HIS A 111 24.22 -11.15 16.66
C HIS A 111 23.45 -12.29 17.37
N GLY A 112 22.54 -12.98 16.66
CA GLY A 112 21.76 -14.11 17.18
C GLY A 112 22.44 -15.48 17.04
N ASP A 113 23.41 -15.64 16.14
CA ASP A 113 24.13 -16.90 15.87
C ASP A 113 25.34 -17.14 16.81
N GLY A 114 25.51 -16.28 17.82
CA GLY A 114 26.67 -16.28 18.72
C GLY A 114 26.41 -16.79 20.15
N SER A 115 25.27 -17.44 20.44
CA SER A 115 24.91 -17.93 21.78
C SER A 115 24.77 -19.45 21.86
#